data_AF-H6BDF6-F1
#
_entry.id   AF-H6BDF6-F1
#
_cell.length_a   1.000
_cell.length_b   1.000
_cell.length_c   1.000
_cell.angle_alpha   90.00
_cell.angle_beta   90.00
_cell.angle_gamma   90.00
#
_symmetry.space_group_name_H-M   'P 1'
#
loop_
_entity.id
_entity.type
_entity.pdbx_description
1 polymer ?
#
loop_
_entity_poly.entity_id
_entity_poly.type
_entity_poly.pdbx_seq_one_letter_code
_entity_poly.pdbx_strand_id
1 'polypeptide(L)'
;FYLEGKGGLLEFIQKRLKDSGHMVIVVAEGAGQDLIAQSMNFVDTQDASGNKLLLDVGLWLSQKIKDHFKKKTNFPITLKYL
;
A
#
# COMPACT_ATOMS: atom_id res chain seq x y z
N PHE A 1 0.60 -6.47 -7.98
CA PHE A 1 1.34 -7.02 -6.82
C PHE A 1 0.34 -7.58 -5.82
N TYR A 2 0.77 -8.37 -4.84
CA TYR A 2 -0.07 -8.74 -3.69
C TYR A 2 0.56 -8.22 -2.40
N LEU A 3 -0.29 -7.90 -1.43
CA LEU A 3 0.13 -7.17 -0.25
C LEU A 3 0.74 -8.10 0.82
N GLU A 4 0.07 -9.21 1.10
CA GLU A 4 0.39 -10.16 2.18
C GLU A 4 0.72 -11.55 1.64
N GLY A 5 1.41 -12.36 2.44
CA GLY A 5 1.82 -13.72 2.06
C GLY A 5 3.24 -13.79 1.53
N LYS A 6 3.70 -15.02 1.24
CA LYS A 6 5.08 -15.30 0.82
C LYS A 6 5.38 -14.60 -0.50
N GLY A 7 6.41 -13.74 -0.51
CA GLY A 7 6.80 -12.91 -1.65
C GLY A 7 5.99 -11.62 -1.80
N GLY A 8 5.11 -11.33 -0.84
CA GLY A 8 4.25 -10.14 -0.85
C GLY A 8 5.02 -8.86 -0.51
N LEU A 9 4.40 -7.73 -0.83
CA LEU A 9 5.03 -6.42 -0.64
C LEU A 9 5.43 -6.18 0.83
N LEU A 10 4.61 -6.56 1.80
CA LEU A 10 4.92 -6.34 3.23
C LEU A 10 6.11 -7.16 3.71
N GLU A 11 6.26 -8.40 3.21
CA GLU A 11 7.44 -9.23 3.49
C GLU A 11 8.69 -8.62 2.86
N PHE A 12 8.58 -8.14 1.62
CA PHE A 12 9.68 -7.47 0.91
C PHE A 12 10.13 -6.20 1.63
N ILE A 13 9.19 -5.36 2.09
CA ILE A 13 9.50 -4.17 2.89
C ILE A 13 10.25 -4.56 4.15
N GLN A 14 9.77 -5.57 4.88
CA GLN A 14 10.43 -6.02 6.11
C GLN A 14 11.86 -6.50 5.83
N LYS A 15 12.05 -7.30 4.78
CA LYS A 15 13.37 -7.76 4.36
C LYS A 15 14.29 -6.58 4.02
N ARG A 16 13.82 -5.66 3.18
CA ARG A 16 14.62 -4.51 2.75
C ARG A 16 15.00 -3.60 3.91
N LEU A 17 14.09 -3.37 4.86
CA LEU A 17 14.38 -2.57 6.05
C LEU A 17 15.37 -3.28 6.99
N LYS A 18 15.33 -4.61 7.12
CA LYS A 18 16.35 -5.36 7.86
C LYS A 18 17.72 -5.28 7.20
N ASP A 19 17.76 -5.41 5.88
CA ASP A 19 19.01 -5.50 5.13
C ASP A 19 19.67 -4.13 4.93
N SER A 20 18.89 -3.05 4.79
CA SER A 20 19.39 -1.71 4.40
C SER A 20 19.00 -0.59 5.37
N GLY A 21 18.09 -0.82 6.32
CA GLY A 21 17.59 0.21 7.25
C GLY A 21 16.64 1.25 6.63
N HIS A 22 16.52 1.30 5.30
CA HIS A 22 15.69 2.27 4.58
C HIS A 22 15.12 1.69 3.28
N MET A 23 14.04 2.31 2.79
CA MET A 23 13.39 1.94 1.54
C MET A 23 12.64 3.14 0.97
N VAL A 24 12.58 3.24 -0.37
CA VAL A 24 11.69 4.14 -1.09
C VAL A 24 10.76 3.29 -1.95
N ILE A 25 9.47 3.62 -1.94
CA ILE A 25 8.45 2.98 -2.78
C ILE A 25 7.90 4.05 -3.71
N VAL A 26 7.95 3.79 -5.02
CA VAL A 26 7.28 4.61 -6.03
C VAL A 26 6.09 3.83 -6.54
N VAL A 27 4.93 4.47 -6.57
CA VAL A 27 3.67 3.83 -6.96
C VAL A 27 3.02 4.67 -8.05
N ALA A 28 2.66 4.03 -9.16
CA ALA A 28 1.82 4.67 -10.17
C ALA A 28 0.37 4.72 -9.69
N GLU A 29 -0.35 5.80 -10.02
CA GLU A 29 -1.73 6.05 -9.56
C GLU A 29 -2.69 4.86 -9.83
N GLY A 30 -2.54 4.19 -10.97
CA GLY A 30 -3.35 3.02 -11.33
C GLY A 30 -2.93 1.70 -10.65
N ALA A 31 -1.84 1.67 -9.89
CA ALA A 31 -1.36 0.43 -9.29
C ALA A 31 -2.29 -0.04 -8.16
N GLY A 32 -2.67 -1.33 -8.17
CA GLY A 32 -3.38 -1.93 -7.04
C GLY A 32 -4.81 -1.41 -6.81
N GLN A 33 -5.43 -0.73 -7.77
CA GLN A 33 -6.82 -0.25 -7.67
C GLN A 33 -7.80 -1.37 -7.28
N ASP A 34 -7.62 -2.58 -7.84
CA ASP A 34 -8.45 -3.74 -7.47
C ASP A 34 -8.29 -4.14 -6.00
N LEU A 35 -7.07 -4.03 -5.45
CA LEU A 35 -6.80 -4.32 -4.03
C LEU A 35 -7.48 -3.29 -3.13
N ILE A 36 -7.47 -2.03 -3.54
CA ILE A 36 -8.13 -0.94 -2.80
C ILE A 36 -9.64 -1.17 -2.81
N ALA A 37 -10.22 -1.38 -4.01
CA ALA A 37 -11.65 -1.59 -4.20
C ALA A 37 -12.17 -2.78 -3.37
N GLN A 38 -11.45 -3.91 -3.39
CA GLN A 38 -11.76 -5.07 -2.56
C GLN A 38 -11.67 -4.77 -1.06
N SER A 39 -10.69 -3.96 -0.64
CA SER A 39 -10.49 -3.65 0.78
C SER A 39 -11.49 -2.64 1.35
N MET A 40 -12.07 -1.80 0.49
CA MET A 40 -13.00 -0.72 0.87
C MET A 40 -14.46 -1.05 0.57
N ASN A 41 -14.77 -2.21 -0.03
CA ASN A 41 -16.09 -2.53 -0.60
C ASN A 41 -16.63 -1.39 -1.48
N PHE A 42 -15.73 -0.75 -2.22
CA PHE A 42 -16.06 0.44 -2.99
C PHE A 42 -16.77 0.06 -4.28
N VAL A 43 -17.88 0.72 -4.59
CA VAL A 43 -18.60 0.56 -5.86
C VAL A 43 -17.92 1.46 -6.89
N ASP A 44 -17.63 0.92 -8.08
CA ASP A 44 -16.97 1.66 -9.15
C ASP A 44 -17.72 2.98 -9.44
N THR A 45 -17.09 4.11 -9.12
CA THR A 45 -17.63 5.44 -9.41
C THR A 45 -17.00 5.94 -10.71
N GLN A 46 -17.84 6.49 -11.58
CA GLN A 46 -17.42 7.16 -12.79
C GLN A 46 -17.56 8.67 -12.62
N ASP A 47 -16.66 9.44 -13.22
CA ASP A 47 -16.79 10.89 -13.32
C ASP A 47 -17.88 11.29 -14.34
N ALA A 48 -18.15 12.59 -14.46
CA ALA A 48 -19.13 13.12 -15.41
C ALA A 48 -18.79 12.85 -16.90
N SER A 49 -17.57 12.40 -17.19
CA SER A 49 -17.07 12.06 -18.53
C SER A 49 -17.04 10.55 -18.78
N GLY A 50 -17.44 9.72 -17.81
CA GLY A 50 -17.46 8.26 -17.89
C GLY A 50 -16.12 7.59 -17.54
N ASN A 51 -15.12 8.32 -17.05
CA ASN A 51 -13.86 7.71 -16.61
C ASN A 51 -14.01 7.13 -15.21
N LYS A 52 -13.36 5.97 -14.99
CA LYS A 52 -13.26 5.37 -13.66
C LYS A 52 -12.46 6.29 -12.74
N LEU A 53 -13.03 6.63 -11.59
CA LEU A 53 -12.36 7.45 -10.58
C LEU A 53 -11.33 6.57 -9.86
N LEU A 54 -10.06 6.95 -9.94
CA LEU A 54 -8.99 6.22 -9.26
C LEU A 54 -8.95 6.62 -7.78
N LEU A 55 -8.76 5.62 -6.93
CA LEU A 55 -8.56 5.83 -5.49
C LEU A 55 -7.11 6.16 -5.20
N ASP A 56 -6.83 6.95 -4.17
CA ASP A 56 -5.46 7.27 -3.77
C ASP A 56 -4.75 6.02 -3.22
N VAL A 57 -3.99 5.36 -4.09
CA VAL A 57 -3.18 4.19 -3.76
C VAL A 57 -2.05 4.52 -2.79
N GLY A 58 -1.46 5.72 -2.89
CA GLY A 58 -0.34 6.12 -2.06
C GLY A 58 -0.77 6.22 -0.60
N LEU A 59 -1.88 6.92 -0.36
CA LEU A 59 -2.48 7.05 0.96
C LEU A 59 -2.92 5.68 1.49
N TRP A 60 -3.65 4.90 0.70
CA TRP A 60 -4.11 3.56 1.09
C TRP A 60 -2.94 2.63 1.48
N LEU A 61 -1.91 2.57 0.64
CA LEU A 61 -0.76 1.71 0.86
C LEU A 61 0.03 2.15 2.09
N SER A 62 0.19 3.46 2.29
CA SER A 62 0.85 4.01 3.48
C SER A 62 0.18 3.56 4.78
N GLN A 63 -1.16 3.53 4.79
CA GLN A 63 -1.94 3.08 5.95
C GLN A 63 -1.77 1.58 6.17
N LYS A 64 -1.86 0.77 5.10
CA LYS A 64 -1.66 -0.70 5.20
C LYS A 64 -0.28 -1.07 5.73
N ILE A 65 0.77 -0.38 5.28
CA ILE A 65 2.13 -0.60 5.78
C ILE A 65 2.21 -0.23 7.26
N LYS A 66 1.72 0.94 7.66
CA LYS A 66 1.68 1.36 9.08
C LYS A 66 0.95 0.34 9.95
N ASP A 67 -0.24 -0.11 9.52
CA ASP A 67 -1.05 -1.07 10.27
C ASP A 67 -0.35 -2.42 10.43
N HIS A 68 0.34 -2.89 9.39
CA HIS A 68 1.10 -4.14 9.44
C HIS A 68 2.23 -4.09 10.47
N PHE A 69 3.01 -3.01 10.47
CA PHE A 69 4.17 -2.89 11.36
C PHE A 69 3.80 -2.42 12.77
N LYS A 70 2.66 -1.73 12.97
CA LYS A 70 2.14 -1.41 14.30
C LYS A 70 1.88 -2.66 15.15
N LYS A 71 1.52 -3.78 14.52
CA LYS A 71 1.35 -5.08 15.19
C LYS A 71 2.68 -5.72 15.65
N LYS A 72 3.82 -5.22 15.17
CA LYS A 72 5.16 -5.74 15.46
C LYS A 72 5.88 -4.80 16.44
N THR A 73 5.68 -5.02 17.74
CA THR A 73 6.22 -4.18 18.82
C THR A 73 7.75 -4.01 18.78
N ASN A 74 8.49 -4.99 18.26
CA ASN A 74 9.96 -4.94 18.19
C ASN A 74 10.50 -4.53 16.81
N PHE A 75 9.71 -3.83 15.99
CA PHE A 75 10.12 -3.35 14.67
C PHE A 75 9.50 -1.97 14.37
N PRO A 76 9.90 -0.91 15.10
CA PRO A 76 9.41 0.43 14.84
C PRO A 76 9.88 0.91 13.45
N ILE A 77 8.95 1.51 12.70
CA ILE A 77 9.26 2.12 11.40
C ILE A 77 8.80 3.57 11.38
N THR A 78 9.53 4.40 10.63
CA THR A 78 9.06 5.75 10.24
C THR A 78 8.63 5.69 8.78
N LEU A 79 7.41 6.14 8.49
CA LEU A 79 6.87 6.20 7.13
C LEU A 79 6.43 7.63 6.81
N LYS A 80 6.89 8.16 5.68
CA LYS A 80 6.47 9.44 5.11
C LYS A 80 5.80 9.20 3.75
N TYR A 81 4.63 9.80 3.55
CA TYR A 81 3.94 9.88 2.26
C TYR A 81 4.18 11.28 1.70
N LEU A 82 4.46 11.38 0.40
CA LEU A 82 4.85 12.59 -0.32
C LEU A 82 3.88 12.82 -1.48
#